data_AF-A0A8H7CVP0-F1
#
_entry.id   AF-A0A8H7CVP0-F1
#
_cell.length_a   1.000
_cell.length_b   1.000
_cell.length_c   1.000
_cell.angle_alpha   90.00
_cell.angle_beta   90.00
_cell.angle_gamma   90.00
#
_symmetry.space_group_name_H-M   'P 1'
#
loop_
_entity.id
_entity.type
_entity.pdbx_description
1 polymer ?
#
loop_
_entity_poly.entity_id
_entity_poly.type
_entity_poly.pdbx_seq_one_letter_code
_entity_poly.pdbx_strand_id
1 'polypeptide(L)'
;MARILSVLLALYLALCTVAAPLQQRQVGDLQCNIDRLKIVNSLASTGTAVGEIDTTDPATASAVTAAQAGLTSAGAGIKTIALSLITGQAAPASARDQVKAGLLAAQTALAGINDPTATAAVTAAQNQLNTTIADGAAVVADCN
;
A
#
# COMPACT_ATOMS: atom_id res chain seq x y z
N MET A 1 -48.91 13.54 37.22
CA MET A 1 -48.46 12.14 37.05
C MET A 1 -48.06 11.78 35.61
N ALA A 2 -48.45 12.56 34.59
CA ALA A 2 -48.08 12.28 33.19
C ALA A 2 -46.63 12.66 32.80
N ARG A 3 -45.94 13.50 33.59
CA ARG A 3 -44.57 13.97 33.27
C ARG A 3 -43.44 13.03 33.71
N ILE A 4 -43.69 12.16 34.68
CA ILE A 4 -42.70 11.18 35.17
C ILE A 4 -42.67 9.94 34.25
N LEU A 5 -43.79 9.63 33.59
CA LEU A 5 -43.92 8.50 32.67
C LEU A 5 -43.20 8.73 31.33
N SER A 6 -43.05 9.98 30.89
CA SER A 6 -42.37 10.33 29.63
C SER A 6 -40.85 10.24 29.70
N VAL A 7 -40.25 10.35 30.90
CA VAL A 7 -38.79 10.28 31.07
C VAL A 7 -38.30 8.83 31.07
N LEU A 8 -39.11 7.89 31.54
CA LEU A 8 -38.76 6.46 31.58
C LEU A 8 -38.83 5.76 30.21
N LEU A 9 -39.64 6.27 29.28
CA LEU A 9 -39.74 5.71 27.93
C LEU A 9 -38.57 6.15 27.02
N ALA A 10 -37.99 7.33 27.27
CA ALA A 10 -36.84 7.82 26.50
C ALA A 10 -35.52 7.09 26.86
N LEU A 11 -35.43 6.53 28.08
CA LEU A 11 -34.23 5.80 28.54
C LEU A 11 -34.16 4.36 28.00
N TYR A 12 -35.28 3.78 27.57
CA TYR A 12 -35.34 2.39 27.09
C TYR A 12 -34.89 2.22 25.63
N LEU A 13 -34.93 3.29 24.83
CA LEU A 13 -34.48 3.28 23.42
C LEU A 13 -32.96 3.49 23.25
N ALA A 14 -32.22 3.76 24.32
CA ALA A 14 -30.77 3.95 24.27
C ALA A 14 -29.96 2.64 24.37
N LEU A 15 -30.62 1.49 24.56
CA LEU A 15 -29.98 0.18 24.72
C LEU A 15 -29.92 -0.66 23.43
N CYS A 16 -30.49 -0.16 22.32
CA CYS A 16 -30.21 -0.72 21.00
C CYS A 16 -28.88 -0.14 20.50
N THR A 17 -27.78 -0.43 21.20
CA THR A 17 -26.47 -0.43 20.55
C THR A 17 -26.59 -1.44 19.43
N VAL A 18 -26.83 -0.94 18.22
CA VAL A 18 -26.64 -1.69 16.99
C VAL A 18 -25.26 -2.28 17.14
N ALA A 19 -25.18 -3.60 17.35
CA ALA A 19 -23.93 -4.30 17.17
C ALA A 19 -23.54 -3.96 15.74
N ALA A 20 -22.62 -3.00 15.58
CA ALA A 20 -22.04 -2.71 14.29
C ALA A 20 -21.63 -4.09 13.76
N PRO A 21 -22.02 -4.46 12.53
CA PRO A 21 -21.62 -5.75 11.99
C PRO A 21 -20.13 -5.86 12.26
N LEU A 22 -19.72 -6.94 12.91
CA LEU A 22 -18.32 -7.28 13.05
C LEU A 22 -17.84 -7.44 11.61
N GLN A 23 -17.40 -6.35 10.99
CA GLN A 23 -16.60 -6.40 9.78
C GLN A 23 -15.51 -7.40 10.16
N GLN A 24 -15.46 -8.52 9.45
CA GLN A 24 -14.40 -9.50 9.65
C GLN A 24 -13.12 -8.70 9.79
N ARG A 25 -12.45 -8.84 10.95
CA ARG A 25 -11.17 -8.17 11.15
C ARG A 25 -10.35 -8.58 9.92
N GLN A 26 -9.85 -7.62 9.14
CA GLN A 26 -8.96 -7.89 8.00
C GLN A 26 -7.66 -8.63 8.42
N VAL A 27 -7.53 -8.95 9.70
CA VAL A 27 -6.71 -10.01 10.29
C VAL A 27 -7.49 -11.34 10.19
N GLY A 28 -7.72 -11.85 8.97
CA GLY A 28 -8.72 -12.92 8.78
C GLY A 28 -8.42 -13.97 7.71
N ASP A 29 -7.68 -13.64 6.65
CA ASP A 29 -7.25 -14.61 5.65
C ASP A 29 -5.72 -14.76 5.69
N LEU A 30 -5.25 -16.00 5.85
CA LEU A 30 -3.82 -16.32 5.77
C LEU A 30 -3.25 -15.83 4.44
N GLN A 31 -4.02 -15.92 3.35
CA GLN A 31 -3.62 -15.45 2.03
C GLN A 31 -3.41 -13.94 2.00
N CYS A 32 -4.37 -13.16 2.52
CA CYS A 32 -4.23 -11.71 2.67
C CYS A 32 -2.94 -11.31 3.44
N ASN A 33 -2.64 -11.99 4.55
CA ASN A 33 -1.42 -11.70 5.31
C ASN A 33 -0.14 -12.08 4.55
N ILE A 34 -0.19 -13.18 3.79
CA ILE A 34 0.90 -13.57 2.88
C ILE A 34 1.13 -12.50 1.82
N ASP A 35 0.08 -12.01 1.15
CA ASP A 35 0.24 -11.03 0.08
C ASP A 35 0.67 -9.65 0.61
N ARG A 36 0.21 -9.28 1.81
CA ARG A 36 0.73 -8.10 2.53
C ARG A 36 2.22 -8.21 2.85
N LEU A 37 2.72 -9.40 3.15
CA LEU A 37 4.15 -9.61 3.35
C LEU A 37 4.91 -9.63 2.01
N LYS A 38 4.35 -10.25 0.97
CA LYS A 38 4.95 -10.29 -0.37
C LYS A 38 5.18 -8.89 -0.92
N ILE A 39 4.20 -8.00 -0.86
CA ILE A 39 4.37 -6.62 -1.37
C ILE A 39 5.49 -5.87 -0.64
N VAL A 40 5.64 -6.07 0.68
CA VAL A 40 6.75 -5.45 1.43
C VAL A 40 8.10 -5.99 0.96
N ASN A 41 8.20 -7.31 0.80
CA ASN A 41 9.41 -7.96 0.31
C ASN A 41 9.74 -7.55 -1.12
N SER A 42 8.76 -7.54 -2.03
CA SER A 42 8.99 -7.18 -3.42
C SER A 42 9.28 -5.69 -3.60
N LEU A 43 8.69 -4.81 -2.78
CA LEU A 43 9.06 -3.40 -2.75
C LEU A 43 10.54 -3.21 -2.35
N ALA A 44 11.01 -3.95 -1.34
CA ALA A 44 12.41 -3.93 -0.93
C ALA A 44 13.32 -4.46 -2.04
N SER A 45 12.98 -5.61 -2.65
CA SER A 45 13.72 -6.16 -3.79
C SER A 45 13.74 -5.21 -4.99
N THR A 46 12.64 -4.49 -5.26
CA THR A 46 12.59 -3.46 -6.30
C THR A 46 13.55 -2.32 -5.98
N GLY A 47 13.58 -1.86 -4.72
CA GLY A 47 14.52 -0.84 -4.27
C GLY A 47 15.98 -1.25 -4.49
N THR A 48 16.33 -2.50 -4.17
CA THR A 48 17.65 -3.07 -4.44
C THR A 48 17.96 -3.09 -5.94
N ALA A 49 17.07 -3.64 -6.76
CA ALA A 49 17.26 -3.72 -8.21
C ALA A 49 17.42 -2.34 -8.86
N VAL A 50 16.68 -1.33 -8.39
CA VAL A 50 16.84 0.06 -8.83
C VAL A 50 18.20 0.63 -8.41
N GLY A 51 18.70 0.25 -7.22
CA GLY A 51 20.02 0.67 -6.74
C GLY A 51 21.21 0.04 -7.48
N GLU A 52 21.00 -1.04 -8.22
CA GLU A 52 22.03 -1.70 -9.04
C GLU A 52 22.19 -1.08 -10.44
N ILE A 53 21.33 -0.14 -10.82
CA ILE A 53 21.41 0.57 -12.10
C ILE A 53 22.65 1.46 -12.10
N ASP A 54 23.46 1.39 -13.18
CA ASP A 54 24.60 2.29 -13.38
C ASP A 54 24.11 3.75 -13.47
N THR A 55 24.69 4.62 -12.64
CA THR A 55 24.32 6.03 -12.53
C THR A 55 25.41 6.96 -13.05
N THR A 56 26.33 6.45 -13.87
CA THR A 56 27.37 7.25 -14.53
C THR A 56 26.76 8.32 -15.44
N ASP A 57 25.67 8.00 -16.16
CA ASP A 57 24.90 8.99 -16.91
C ASP A 57 24.02 9.85 -15.96
N PRO A 58 24.09 11.19 -16.03
CA PRO A 58 23.31 12.07 -15.15
C PRO A 58 21.79 11.95 -15.31
N ALA A 59 21.29 11.63 -16.51
CA ALA A 59 19.86 11.44 -16.73
C ALA A 59 19.40 10.11 -16.11
N THR A 60 20.19 9.04 -16.25
CA THR A 60 19.97 7.77 -15.55
C THR A 60 19.99 7.96 -14.04
N ALA A 61 20.98 8.66 -13.48
CA ALA A 61 21.06 8.96 -12.05
C ALA A 61 19.82 9.71 -11.52
N SER A 62 19.33 10.68 -12.29
CA SER A 62 18.12 11.45 -11.96
C SER A 62 16.88 10.57 -11.96
N ALA A 63 16.75 9.69 -12.96
CA ALA A 63 15.65 8.73 -13.05
C ALA A 63 15.67 7.69 -11.92
N VAL A 64 16.85 7.15 -11.58
CA VAL A 64 17.03 6.23 -10.43
C VAL A 64 16.60 6.91 -9.13
N THR A 65 16.99 8.16 -8.92
CA THR A 65 16.58 8.95 -7.74
C THR A 65 15.07 9.13 -7.69
N ALA A 66 14.43 9.49 -8.82
CA ALA A 66 13.00 9.62 -8.92
C ALA A 66 12.26 8.29 -8.66
N ALA A 67 12.82 7.18 -9.16
CA ALA A 67 12.27 5.85 -8.91
C ALA A 67 12.32 5.48 -7.42
N GLN A 68 13.47 5.68 -6.76
CA GLN A 68 13.64 5.44 -5.32
C GLN A 68 12.72 6.30 -4.46
N ALA A 69 12.48 7.55 -4.87
CA ALA A 69 11.52 8.43 -4.21
C ALA A 69 10.08 7.88 -4.34
N GLY A 70 9.70 7.39 -5.52
CA GLY A 70 8.42 6.71 -5.75
C GLY A 70 8.24 5.47 -4.86
N LEU A 71 9.26 4.61 -4.80
CA LEU A 71 9.25 3.41 -3.95
C LEU A 71 9.18 3.75 -2.46
N THR A 72 9.89 4.78 -2.03
CA THR A 72 9.84 5.28 -0.64
C THR A 72 8.45 5.81 -0.29
N SER A 73 7.83 6.57 -1.20
CA SER A 73 6.44 7.03 -1.03
C SER A 73 5.47 5.85 -0.93
N ALA A 74 5.63 4.83 -1.78
CA ALA A 74 4.82 3.62 -1.71
C ALA A 74 5.00 2.89 -0.37
N GLY A 75 6.25 2.74 0.10
CA GLY A 75 6.56 2.15 1.40
C GLY A 75 5.93 2.91 2.58
N ALA A 76 5.89 4.24 2.53
CA ALA A 76 5.20 5.06 3.53
C ALA A 76 3.68 4.84 3.52
N GLY A 77 3.07 4.67 2.34
CA GLY A 77 1.67 4.27 2.20
C GLY A 77 1.41 2.90 2.83
N ILE A 78 2.24 1.90 2.51
CA ILE A 78 2.15 0.55 3.10
C ILE A 78 2.28 0.61 4.63
N LYS A 79 3.22 1.39 5.17
CA LYS A 79 3.38 1.57 6.61
C LYS A 79 2.12 2.14 7.26
N THR A 80 1.49 3.13 6.63
CA THR A 80 0.24 3.74 7.12
C THR A 80 -0.91 2.74 7.11
N ILE A 81 -1.01 1.92 6.04
CA ILE A 81 -1.97 0.81 5.96
C ILE A 81 -1.73 -0.17 7.11
N ALA A 82 -0.50 -0.65 7.29
CA ALA A 82 -0.14 -1.60 8.33
C ALA A 82 -0.49 -1.08 9.74
N LEU A 83 -0.17 0.18 10.05
CA LEU A 83 -0.52 0.80 11.33
C LEU A 83 -2.03 0.83 11.56
N SER A 84 -2.80 1.24 10.54
CA SER A 84 -4.26 1.30 10.64
C SER A 84 -4.85 -0.09 10.94
N LEU A 85 -4.38 -1.11 10.25
CA LEU A 85 -4.81 -2.50 10.43
C LEU A 85 -4.50 -3.05 11.83
N ILE A 86 -3.30 -2.76 12.36
CA ILE A 86 -2.91 -3.18 13.72
C ILE A 86 -3.80 -2.51 14.77
N THR A 87 -4.27 -1.29 14.52
CA THR A 87 -5.24 -0.61 15.39
C THR A 87 -6.70 -1.03 15.16
N GLY A 88 -6.95 -2.00 14.28
CA GLY A 88 -8.29 -2.49 13.94
C GLY A 88 -9.09 -1.57 13.01
N GLN A 89 -8.45 -0.54 12.45
CA GLN A 89 -9.06 0.34 11.46
C GLN A 89 -8.93 -0.25 10.06
N ALA A 90 -9.86 0.13 9.18
CA ALA A 90 -9.73 -0.18 7.76
C ALA A 90 -8.50 0.51 7.16
N ALA A 91 -7.89 -0.10 6.14
CA ALA A 91 -6.84 0.53 5.36
C ALA A 91 -7.32 1.89 4.79
N PRO A 92 -6.66 3.02 5.06
CA PRO A 92 -7.08 4.32 4.57
C PRO A 92 -7.00 4.40 3.03
N ALA A 93 -7.98 5.02 2.39
CA ALA A 93 -8.00 5.20 0.94
C ALA A 93 -6.79 6.01 0.45
N SER A 94 -6.47 7.12 1.14
CA SER A 94 -5.30 7.95 0.83
C SER A 94 -3.98 7.19 0.87
N ALA A 95 -3.84 6.24 1.81
CA ALA A 95 -2.64 5.42 1.90
C ALA A 95 -2.54 4.43 0.73
N ARG A 96 -3.65 3.82 0.30
CA ARG A 96 -3.69 2.98 -0.91
C ARG A 96 -3.35 3.79 -2.17
N ASP A 97 -3.91 4.99 -2.28
CA ASP A 97 -3.63 5.89 -3.40
C ASP A 97 -2.16 6.31 -3.42
N GLN A 98 -1.56 6.54 -2.25
CA GLN A 98 -0.13 6.81 -2.12
C GLN A 98 0.73 5.63 -2.59
N VAL A 99 0.37 4.38 -2.25
CA VAL A 99 1.05 3.18 -2.77
C VAL A 99 0.99 3.17 -4.30
N LYS A 100 -0.21 3.31 -4.86
CA LYS A 100 -0.41 3.31 -6.32
C LYS A 100 0.39 4.42 -7.01
N ALA A 101 0.33 5.64 -6.49
CA ALA A 101 1.03 6.80 -7.04
C ALA A 101 2.55 6.62 -6.98
N GLY A 102 3.08 6.10 -5.86
CA GLY A 102 4.50 5.84 -5.69
C GLY A 102 5.03 4.78 -6.66
N LEU A 103 4.31 3.66 -6.84
CA LEU A 103 4.68 2.62 -7.79
C LEU A 103 4.62 3.11 -9.25
N LEU A 104 3.59 3.90 -9.59
CA LEU A 104 3.46 4.48 -10.94
C LEU A 104 4.57 5.51 -11.23
N ALA A 105 4.93 6.33 -10.23
CA ALA A 105 6.04 7.27 -10.34
C ALA A 105 7.37 6.52 -10.58
N ALA A 106 7.60 5.42 -9.86
CA ALA A 106 8.77 4.58 -10.07
C ALA A 106 8.79 3.95 -11.48
N GLN A 107 7.64 3.45 -11.94
CA GLN A 107 7.52 2.87 -13.28
C GLN A 107 7.81 3.91 -14.37
N THR A 108 7.24 5.11 -14.23
CA THR A 108 7.43 6.21 -15.17
C THR A 108 8.90 6.63 -15.23
N ALA A 109 9.56 6.74 -14.07
CA ALA A 109 10.97 7.09 -14.00
C ALA A 109 11.86 6.04 -14.68
N LEU A 110 11.66 4.75 -14.38
CA LEU A 110 12.45 3.66 -14.98
C LEU A 110 12.20 3.52 -16.49
N ALA A 111 10.98 3.77 -16.96
CA ALA A 111 10.65 3.75 -18.38
C ALA A 111 11.30 4.92 -19.16
N GLY A 112 11.69 5.99 -18.46
CA GLY A 112 12.37 7.15 -19.05
C GLY A 112 13.88 6.98 -19.27
N ILE A 113 14.48 5.91 -18.74
CA ILE A 113 15.92 5.66 -18.87
C ILE A 113 16.22 5.16 -20.28
N ASN A 114 16.99 5.95 -21.03
CA ASN A 114 17.45 5.62 -22.38
C ASN A 114 18.98 5.52 -22.40
N ASP A 115 19.51 4.60 -21.60
CA ASP A 115 20.94 4.40 -21.41
C ASP A 115 21.36 2.98 -21.83
N PRO A 116 22.17 2.84 -22.90
CA PRO A 116 22.59 1.53 -23.40
C PRO A 116 23.50 0.78 -22.41
N THR A 117 24.22 1.46 -21.51
CA THR A 117 25.09 0.79 -20.53
C THR A 117 24.29 0.22 -19.36
N ALA A 118 23.13 0.81 -19.06
CA ALA A 118 22.27 0.43 -17.96
C ALA A 118 21.14 -0.56 -18.34
N THR A 119 21.00 -0.91 -19.64
CA THR A 119 19.80 -1.60 -20.18
C THR A 119 19.43 -2.89 -19.44
N ALA A 120 20.41 -3.74 -19.09
CA ALA A 120 20.14 -5.00 -18.39
C ALA A 120 19.61 -4.76 -16.97
N ALA A 121 20.22 -3.84 -16.22
CA ALA A 121 19.81 -3.48 -14.86
C ALA A 121 18.44 -2.78 -14.85
N VAL A 122 18.20 -1.88 -15.82
CA VAL A 122 16.90 -1.22 -15.99
C VAL A 122 15.81 -2.25 -16.26
N THR A 123 16.07 -3.24 -17.13
CA THR A 123 15.11 -4.32 -17.43
C THR A 123 14.82 -5.16 -16.18
N ALA A 124 15.85 -5.51 -15.40
CA ALA A 124 15.69 -6.25 -14.15
C ALA A 124 14.85 -5.46 -13.12
N ALA A 125 15.14 -4.16 -12.95
CA ALA A 125 14.38 -3.30 -12.07
C ALA A 125 12.91 -3.14 -12.50
N GLN A 126 12.64 -3.01 -13.80
CA GLN A 126 11.27 -2.96 -14.33
C GLN A 126 10.50 -4.27 -14.08
N ASN A 127 11.14 -5.42 -14.28
CA ASN A 127 10.54 -6.72 -14.00
C ASN A 127 10.21 -6.89 -12.51
N GLN A 128 11.12 -6.46 -11.63
CA GLN A 128 10.90 -6.53 -10.20
C GLN A 128 9.78 -5.57 -9.75
N LEU A 129 9.72 -4.36 -10.33
CA LEU A 129 8.64 -3.41 -10.09
C LEU A 129 7.29 -3.94 -10.57
N ASN A 130 7.23 -4.59 -11.73
CA ASN A 130 6.00 -5.22 -12.22
C ASN A 130 5.53 -6.35 -11.30
N THR A 131 6.45 -7.13 -10.74
CA THR A 131 6.15 -8.10 -9.68
C THR A 131 5.54 -7.41 -8.45
N THR A 132 6.11 -6.29 -7.99
CA THR A 132 5.57 -5.52 -6.86
C THR A 132 4.19 -4.94 -7.14
N ILE A 133 3.94 -4.47 -8.37
CA ILE A 133 2.61 -4.00 -8.78
C ILE A 133 1.61 -5.16 -8.73
N ALA A 134 1.99 -6.35 -9.21
CA ALA A 134 1.15 -7.54 -9.16
C ALA A 134 0.87 -7.99 -7.72
N ASP A 135 1.86 -7.99 -6.84
CA ASP A 135 1.67 -8.28 -5.41
C ASP A 135 0.71 -7.28 -4.75
N GLY A 136 0.82 -5.99 -5.12
CA GLY A 136 -0.13 -4.97 -4.66
C GLY A 136 -1.56 -5.20 -5.14
N ALA A 137 -1.73 -5.70 -6.37
CA ALA A 137 -3.04 -6.11 -6.87
C ALA A 137 -3.60 -7.34 -6.13
N ALA A 138 -2.74 -8.32 -5.79
CA ALA A 138 -3.12 -9.48 -5.00
C ALA A 138 -3.62 -9.08 -3.61
N VAL A 139 -2.96 -8.12 -2.94
CA VAL A 139 -3.46 -7.56 -1.67
C VAL A 139 -4.87 -6.98 -1.83
N VAL A 140 -5.16 -6.27 -2.92
CA VAL A 140 -6.52 -5.73 -3.15
C VAL A 140 -7.54 -6.84 -3.41
N ALA A 141 -7.14 -7.93 -4.08
CA ALA A 141 -8.02 -9.04 -4.38
C ALA A 141 -8.34 -9.89 -3.13
N ASP A 142 -7.32 -10.19 -2.34
CA ASP A 142 -7.38 -11.20 -1.28
C ASP A 142 -7.65 -10.59 0.12
N CYS A 143 -7.44 -9.27 0.30
CA CYS A 143 -7.71 -8.58 1.56
C CYS A 143 -9.00 -7.74 1.53
N ASN A 144 -10.16 -8.41 1.60
CA ASN A 144 -11.46 -7.77 1.77
C ASN A 144 -11.83 -7.62 3.25
#